data_AF-A0A521WPG4-F1
#
_entry.id   AF-A0A521WPG4-F1
#
_cell.length_a   1.000
_cell.length_b   1.000
_cell.length_c   1.000
_cell.angle_alpha   90.00
_cell.angle_beta   90.00
_cell.angle_gamma   90.00
#
_symmetry.space_group_name_H-M   'P 1'
#
loop_
_entity.id
_entity.type
_entity.pdbx_description
1 polymer ?
#
loop_
_entity_poly.entity_id
_entity_poly.type
_entity_poly.pdbx_seq_one_letter_code
_entity_poly.pdbx_strand_id
1 'polypeptide(L)'
;MVTAKAKIQTRDNYTAVVPLTVPDIDEVKKFADVIHKNGKVWQGEAFGWQAEYNPERPTPPIDSKMKFTPADFCIGESGIWFFSLMWEHGKDAEPVEFLDERGIVEAVV
;
A
#
# COMPACT_ATOMS: atom_id res chain seq x y z
N MET A 1 -10.03 -2.45 11.76
CA MET A 1 -8.94 -3.48 11.78
C MET A 1 -9.52 -4.84 12.15
N VAL A 2 -9.05 -5.92 11.50
CA VAL A 2 -9.45 -7.32 11.79
C VAL A 2 -8.22 -8.19 11.99
N THR A 3 -8.37 -9.30 12.74
CA THR A 3 -7.31 -10.30 12.85
C THR A 3 -7.48 -11.30 11.70
N ALA A 4 -6.41 -11.60 10.97
CA ALA A 4 -6.44 -12.61 9.92
C ALA A 4 -5.26 -13.56 10.08
N LYS A 5 -5.42 -14.78 9.58
CA LYS A 5 -4.30 -15.71 9.39
C LYS A 5 -3.76 -15.52 7.98
N ALA A 6 -2.44 -15.41 7.86
CA ALA A 6 -1.76 -15.35 6.58
C ALA A 6 -0.79 -16.51 6.41
N LYS A 7 -0.71 -17.03 5.18
CA LYS A 7 0.34 -17.92 4.75
C LYS A 7 1.56 -17.10 4.34
N ILE A 8 2.70 -17.42 4.94
CA ILE A 8 3.99 -16.84 4.61
C ILE A 8 4.88 -17.96 4.11
N GLN A 9 5.34 -17.84 2.86
CA GLN A 9 6.30 -18.78 2.30
C GLN A 9 7.71 -18.38 2.71
N THR A 10 8.40 -19.27 3.43
CA THR A 10 9.79 -19.02 3.85
C THR A 10 10.78 -19.63 2.85
N ARG A 11 12.05 -19.24 2.97
CA ARG A 11 13.13 -19.67 2.05
C ARG A 11 13.33 -21.20 2.00
N ASP A 12 12.91 -21.94 3.02
CA ASP A 12 13.13 -23.38 3.14
C ASP A 12 11.94 -24.24 2.64
N ASN A 13 11.09 -23.68 1.76
CA ASN A 13 9.82 -24.29 1.32
C ASN A 13 8.84 -24.61 2.47
N TYR A 14 9.06 -24.04 3.65
CA TYR A 14 8.13 -24.12 4.76
C TYR A 14 7.07 -23.02 4.61
N THR A 15 5.80 -23.41 4.72
CA THR A 15 4.68 -22.46 4.77
C THR A 15 4.26 -22.29 6.22
N ALA A 16 4.50 -21.10 6.77
CA ALA A 16 3.98 -20.74 8.09
C ALA A 16 2.59 -20.14 7.94
N VAL A 17 1.68 -20.45 8.88
CA VAL A 17 0.42 -19.72 9.04
C VAL A 17 0.52 -18.90 10.32
N VAL A 18 0.49 -17.57 10.20
CA VAL A 18 0.65 -16.67 11.34
C VAL A 18 -0.56 -15.75 11.47
N PRO A 19 -1.00 -15.41 12.70
CA PRO A 19 -1.96 -14.35 12.91
C PRO A 19 -1.31 -12.99 12.62
N LEU A 20 -2.01 -12.14 11.92
CA LEU A 20 -1.64 -10.75 11.66
C LEU A 20 -2.86 -9.84 11.75
N THR A 21 -2.61 -8.54 11.83
CA THR A 21 -3.68 -7.54 11.83
C THR A 21 -3.79 -6.90 10.45
N VAL A 22 -4.98 -6.98 9.85
CA VAL A 22 -5.30 -6.30 8.59
C VAL A 22 -6.05 -5.01 8.92
N PRO A 23 -5.56 -3.83 8.49
CA PRO A 23 -6.27 -2.58 8.71
C PRO A 23 -7.55 -2.49 7.86
N ASP A 24 -8.46 -1.62 8.29
CA ASP A 24 -9.62 -1.29 7.48
C ASP A 24 -9.19 -0.43 6.29
N ILE A 25 -9.61 -0.79 5.08
CA ILE A 25 -9.18 -0.12 3.86
C ILE A 25 -9.64 1.35 3.82
N ASP A 26 -10.81 1.68 4.36
CA ASP A 26 -11.30 3.06 4.40
C ASP A 26 -10.48 3.91 5.40
N GLU A 27 -9.98 3.31 6.48
CA GLU A 27 -9.05 3.97 7.40
C GLU A 27 -7.68 4.22 6.73
N VAL A 28 -7.18 3.26 5.97
CA VAL A 28 -5.93 3.39 5.20
C VAL A 28 -6.06 4.50 4.15
N LYS A 29 -7.18 4.55 3.41
CA LYS A 29 -7.45 5.61 2.43
C LYS A 29 -7.49 6.99 3.08
N LYS A 30 -8.19 7.14 4.20
CA LYS A 30 -8.23 8.40 4.96
C LYS A 30 -6.84 8.83 5.42
N PHE A 31 -6.01 7.88 5.88
CA PHE A 31 -4.63 8.16 6.24
C PHE A 31 -3.81 8.64 5.03
N ALA A 32 -3.88 7.91 3.93
CA ALA A 32 -3.19 8.26 2.69
C ALA A 32 -3.61 9.65 2.17
N ASP A 33 -4.90 10.01 2.25
CA ASP A 33 -5.39 11.35 1.89
C ASP A 33 -4.76 12.46 2.73
N VAL A 34 -4.57 12.22 4.03
CA VAL A 34 -3.93 13.20 4.93
C VAL A 34 -2.47 13.40 4.54
N ILE A 35 -1.75 12.32 4.25
CA ILE A 35 -0.36 12.37 3.81
C ILE A 35 -0.25 13.03 2.43
N HIS A 36 -1.14 12.66 1.51
CA HIS A 36 -1.20 13.21 0.15
C HIS A 36 -1.40 14.72 0.14
N LYS A 37 -2.34 15.23 0.97
CA LYS A 37 -2.57 16.67 1.15
C LYS A 37 -1.36 17.43 1.69
N ASN A 38 -0.50 16.78 2.48
CA ASN A 38 0.75 17.39 2.95
C ASN A 38 1.78 17.51 1.81
N GLY A 39 1.72 16.62 0.80
CA GLY A 39 2.53 16.72 -0.42
C GLY A 39 4.03 16.55 -0.21
N LYS A 40 4.45 15.96 0.91
CA LYS A 40 5.86 15.71 1.25
C LYS A 40 6.14 14.22 1.25
N VAL A 41 7.33 13.84 0.79
CA VAL A 41 7.83 12.46 0.94
C VAL A 41 7.68 12.03 2.39
N TRP A 42 7.14 10.83 2.59
CA TRP A 42 6.96 10.25 3.91
C TRP A 42 7.24 8.75 3.85
N GLN A 43 7.87 8.23 4.91
CA GLN A 43 8.15 6.82 5.08
C GLN A 43 8.06 6.51 6.56
N GLY A 44 7.43 5.39 6.92
CA GLY A 44 7.30 4.98 8.31
C GLY A 44 6.39 3.78 8.49
N GLU A 45 5.88 3.63 9.70
CA GLU A 45 4.91 2.59 10.04
C GLU A 45 3.52 3.20 10.23
N ALA A 46 2.50 2.56 9.67
CA ALA A 46 1.10 2.85 9.92
C ALA A 46 0.32 1.54 10.10
N PHE A 47 -0.58 1.48 11.08
CA PHE A 47 -1.39 0.28 11.34
C PHE A 47 -0.59 -1.01 11.59
N GLY A 48 0.67 -0.90 12.02
CA GLY A 48 1.57 -2.04 12.20
C GLY A 48 2.27 -2.53 10.92
N TRP A 49 2.16 -1.79 9.83
CA TRP A 49 2.75 -2.10 8.53
C TRP A 49 3.70 -0.99 8.07
N GLN A 50 4.77 -1.38 7.39
CA GLN A 50 5.62 -0.40 6.69
C GLN A 50 4.82 0.26 5.57
N ALA A 51 5.01 1.56 5.41
CA ALA A 51 4.33 2.37 4.43
C ALA A 51 5.22 3.52 3.94
N GLU A 52 4.97 3.95 2.71
CA GLU A 52 5.62 5.10 2.12
C GLU A 52 4.69 5.89 1.21
N TYR A 53 5.01 7.17 1.06
CA TYR A 53 4.35 8.09 0.16
C TYR A 53 5.37 8.91 -0.60
N ASN A 54 5.19 8.97 -1.92
CA ASN A 54 5.94 9.82 -2.82
C ASN A 54 5.00 10.85 -3.46
N PRO A 55 5.30 12.15 -3.39
CA PRO A 55 4.49 13.16 -4.05
C PRO A 55 4.71 13.17 -5.56
N GLU A 56 3.74 13.73 -6.29
CA GLU A 56 3.84 13.96 -7.73
C GLU A 56 5.09 14.79 -8.06
N ARG A 57 5.78 14.40 -9.13
CA ARG A 57 6.92 15.15 -9.66
C ARG A 57 6.65 15.55 -11.10
N PRO A 58 6.95 16.80 -11.49
CA PRO A 58 6.71 17.27 -12.86
C PRO A 58 7.55 16.51 -13.90
N THR A 59 8.68 15.95 -13.50
CA THR A 59 9.55 15.17 -14.39
C THR A 59 9.02 13.74 -14.51
N PRO A 60 8.82 13.22 -15.73
CA PRO A 60 8.46 11.82 -15.92
C PRO A 60 9.62 10.87 -15.59
N PRO A 61 9.35 9.59 -15.29
CA PRO A 61 10.39 8.58 -15.17
C PRO A 61 11.19 8.41 -16.47
N ILE A 62 12.45 7.99 -16.34
CA ILE A 62 13.32 7.70 -17.50
C ILE A 62 12.65 6.63 -18.38
N ASP A 63 12.73 6.81 -19.69
CA ASP A 63 12.15 5.91 -20.71
C ASP A 63 10.63 5.70 -20.61
N SER A 64 9.92 6.58 -19.88
CA SER A 64 8.46 6.56 -19.78
C SER A 64 7.79 7.51 -20.78
N LYS A 65 6.60 7.14 -21.27
CA LYS A 65 5.71 8.01 -22.05
C LYS A 65 4.83 8.92 -21.17
N MET A 66 5.01 8.87 -19.86
CA MET A 66 4.25 9.68 -18.92
C MET A 66 4.60 11.16 -19.06
N LYS A 67 3.66 12.03 -18.66
CA LYS A 67 3.85 13.48 -18.67
C LYS A 67 4.51 14.00 -17.38
N PHE A 68 4.37 13.24 -16.30
CA PHE A 68 4.87 13.53 -14.96
C PHE A 68 5.04 12.19 -14.21
N THR A 69 5.72 12.17 -13.07
CA THR A 69 5.69 11.03 -12.14
C THR A 69 4.51 11.21 -11.19
N PRO A 70 3.51 10.30 -11.17
CA PRO A 70 2.38 10.36 -10.25
C PRO A 70 2.80 10.38 -8.79
N ALA A 71 1.91 10.89 -7.93
CA ALA A 71 2.00 10.58 -6.52
C ALA A 71 1.61 9.11 -6.29
N ASP A 72 2.25 8.47 -5.32
CA ASP A 72 1.92 7.12 -4.89
C ASP A 72 1.99 6.99 -3.37
N PHE A 73 1.14 6.11 -2.84
CA PHE A 73 1.17 5.63 -1.47
C PHE A 73 1.15 4.11 -1.51
N CYS A 74 1.98 3.46 -0.70
CA CYS A 74 1.85 2.03 -0.48
C CYS A 74 2.04 1.66 0.99
N ILE A 75 1.42 0.55 1.37
CA ILE A 75 1.48 -0.01 2.72
C ILE A 75 1.43 -1.53 2.66
N GLY A 76 2.17 -2.18 3.55
CA GLY A 76 2.16 -3.63 3.70
C GLY A 76 3.28 -4.32 2.92
N GLU A 77 3.14 -5.63 2.78
CA GLU A 77 4.12 -6.52 2.17
C GLU A 77 3.45 -7.37 1.08
N SER A 78 3.92 -7.22 -0.16
CA SER A 78 3.34 -7.94 -1.30
C SER A 78 3.47 -9.47 -1.12
N GLY A 79 2.43 -10.20 -1.53
CA GLY A 79 2.31 -11.64 -1.30
C GLY A 79 1.80 -12.01 0.10
N ILE A 80 1.70 -11.07 1.04
CA ILE A 80 1.02 -11.26 2.34
C ILE A 80 -0.28 -10.45 2.34
N TRP A 81 -0.13 -9.14 2.53
CA TRP A 81 -1.17 -8.13 2.45
C TRP A 81 -0.49 -6.83 2.07
N PHE A 82 -0.91 -6.23 0.95
CA PHE A 82 -0.36 -4.99 0.43
C PHE A 82 -1.45 -4.16 -0.20
N PHE A 83 -1.45 -2.86 0.06
CA PHE A 83 -2.37 -1.91 -0.54
C PHE A 83 -1.60 -0.71 -1.08
N SER A 84 -1.98 -0.24 -2.25
CA SER A 84 -1.40 0.97 -2.84
C SER A 84 -2.42 1.84 -3.53
N LEU A 85 -2.14 3.13 -3.54
CA LEU A 85 -2.87 4.18 -4.25
C LEU A 85 -1.90 4.89 -5.18
N MET A 86 -2.33 5.15 -6.42
CA MET A 86 -1.54 5.93 -7.38
C MET A 86 -2.39 6.97 -8.09
N TRP A 87 -2.00 8.23 -8.00
CA TRP A 87 -2.69 9.36 -8.61
C TRP A 87 -2.29 9.51 -10.09
N GLU A 88 -2.59 8.49 -10.91
CA GLU A 88 -2.15 8.38 -12.32
C GLU A 88 -2.58 9.57 -13.20
N HIS A 89 -3.68 10.22 -12.85
CA HIS A 89 -4.27 11.33 -13.60
C HIS A 89 -3.96 12.71 -12.98
N GLY A 90 -3.07 12.75 -12.00
CA GLY A 90 -2.59 13.95 -11.31
C GLY A 90 -3.06 14.01 -9.87
N LYS A 91 -2.35 14.78 -9.04
CA LYS A 91 -2.59 14.91 -7.60
C LYS A 91 -4.02 15.32 -7.20
N ASP A 92 -4.76 15.98 -8.08
CA ASP A 92 -6.13 16.45 -7.79
C ASP A 92 -7.20 15.46 -8.30
N ALA A 93 -6.81 14.31 -8.85
CA ALA A 93 -7.70 13.26 -9.33
C ALA A 93 -7.89 12.15 -8.28
N GLU A 94 -8.86 11.27 -8.50
CA GLU A 94 -8.99 10.05 -7.70
C GLU A 94 -7.82 9.09 -7.96
N PRO A 95 -7.25 8.46 -6.92
CA PRO A 95 -6.19 7.48 -7.10
C PRO A 95 -6.73 6.16 -7.66
N VAL A 96 -5.89 5.48 -8.43
CA VAL A 96 -6.08 4.08 -8.80
C VAL A 96 -5.65 3.22 -7.60
N GLU A 97 -6.50 2.26 -7.24
CA GLU A 97 -6.29 1.38 -6.10
C GLU A 97 -5.78 0.01 -6.54
N PHE A 98 -4.91 -0.57 -5.73
CA PHE A 98 -4.49 -1.96 -5.87
C PHE A 98 -4.40 -2.62 -4.50
N LEU A 99 -5.00 -3.81 -4.38
CA LEU A 99 -4.98 -4.64 -3.18
C LEU A 99 -4.45 -6.03 -3.54
N ASP A 100 -3.40 -6.45 -2.84
CA ASP A 100 -2.87 -7.81 -2.86
C ASP A 100 -3.09 -8.46 -1.49
N GLU A 101 -4.07 -9.35 -1.41
CA GLU A 101 -4.44 -10.09 -0.20
C GLU A 101 -4.22 -11.60 -0.34
N ARG A 102 -3.40 -12.03 -1.32
CA ARG A 102 -3.21 -13.45 -1.66
C ARG A 102 -2.62 -14.29 -0.53
N GLY A 103 -1.92 -13.66 0.41
CA GLY A 103 -1.40 -14.34 1.58
C GLY A 103 -2.45 -14.58 2.66
N ILE A 104 -3.59 -13.89 2.63
CA ILE A 104 -4.65 -14.04 3.62
C ILE A 104 -5.41 -15.34 3.38
N VAL A 105 -5.47 -16.22 4.39
CA VAL A 105 -6.11 -17.54 4.28
C VAL A 105 -7.34 -17.72 5.15
N GLU A 106 -7.51 -16.89 6.19
CA GLU A 106 -8.70 -16.91 7.04
C GLU A 106 -8.83 -15.53 7.71
N ALA A 107 -9.94 -14.82 7.48
CA ALA A 107 -10.27 -13.63 8.25
C ALA A 107 -11.04 -14.05 9.51
N VAL A 108 -10.53 -13.72 10.69
CA VAL A 108 -11.25 -13.89 11.95
C VAL A 108 -11.97 -12.56 12.20
N VAL A 109 -13.23 -12.52 11.76
CA VAL A 109 -14.15 -11.39 11.98
C VAL A 109 -14.65 -11.40 13.41
#